data_AF-A0A2V5HSL1-F1
#
_entry.id   AF-A0A2V5HSL1-F1
#
_cell.length_a   1.000
_cell.length_b   1.000
_cell.length_c   1.000
_cell.angle_alpha   90.00
_cell.angle_beta   90.00
_cell.angle_gamma   90.00
#
_symmetry.space_group_name_H-M   'P 1'
#
loop_
_entity.id
_entity.type
_entity.pdbx_description
1 polymer ?
#
loop_
_entity_poly.entity_id
_entity_poly.type
_entity_poly.pdbx_seq_one_letter_code
_entity_poly.pdbx_strand_id
1 'polypeptide(L)'
;MTPKRSHHHHHHHHKVVQFDPYPLAPVYRLIQPGPVLLMTTGSLRDATHNVMTIGFHMMMQHESPPLIGITLGPWNHAPADQVEPPLIAAPHILANIECGVEDTTLVFKYAMWVLRPVKAWTKRGLHQPGTVFHHRGQGVMVADGEVIDLSQRMIKWQEFLD
;
A
#
# COMPACT_ATOMS: atom_id res chain seq x y z
N MET A 1 9.28 -23.29 49.49
CA MET A 1 8.85 -21.93 49.09
C MET A 1 9.61 -21.54 47.84
N THR A 2 8.92 -21.49 46.69
CA THR A 2 9.49 -21.12 45.39
C THR A 2 9.58 -19.60 45.23
N PRO A 3 10.65 -19.04 44.63
CA PRO A 3 10.78 -17.60 44.48
C PRO A 3 9.86 -17.10 43.36
N LYS A 4 9.06 -16.07 43.64
CA LYS A 4 8.23 -15.38 42.63
C LYS A 4 9.13 -14.65 41.64
N ARG A 5 9.04 -15.00 40.35
CA ARG A 5 9.59 -14.21 39.25
C ARG A 5 8.87 -12.86 39.19
N SER A 6 9.61 -11.76 39.31
CA SER A 6 9.11 -10.42 39.03
C SER A 6 8.92 -10.26 37.52
N HIS A 7 7.68 -10.08 37.09
CA HIS A 7 7.37 -9.68 35.72
C HIS A 7 7.77 -8.20 35.54
N HIS A 8 8.86 -7.95 34.83
CA HIS A 8 9.14 -6.62 34.30
C HIS A 8 8.17 -6.35 33.16
N HIS A 9 7.19 -5.48 33.41
CA HIS A 9 6.40 -4.87 32.34
C HIS A 9 7.30 -3.90 31.57
N HIS A 10 7.80 -4.33 30.42
CA HIS A 10 8.32 -3.41 29.43
C HIS A 10 7.15 -2.60 28.86
N HIS A 11 6.97 -1.37 29.36
CA HIS A 11 6.17 -0.37 28.67
C HIS A 11 6.85 -0.04 27.34
N HIS A 12 6.45 -0.72 26.26
CA HIS A 12 6.72 -0.24 24.92
C HIS A 12 5.92 1.05 24.72
N HIS A 13 6.58 2.20 24.85
CA HIS A 13 6.08 3.43 24.27
C HIS A 13 5.99 3.22 22.75
N HIS A 14 4.81 2.86 22.26
CA HIS A 14 4.52 2.92 20.84
C HIS A 14 4.62 4.38 20.42
N LYS A 15 5.74 4.75 19.78
CA LYS A 15 5.85 6.03 19.09
C LYS A 15 4.67 6.12 18.13
N VAL A 16 3.85 7.15 18.28
CA VAL A 16 2.75 7.44 17.36
C VAL A 16 3.37 7.62 15.98
N VAL A 17 3.01 6.74 15.04
CA VAL A 17 3.45 6.84 13.65
C VAL A 17 2.66 7.98 13.02
N GLN A 18 3.39 8.97 12.48
CA GLN A 18 2.81 10.13 11.82
C GLN A 18 2.99 10.00 10.31
N PHE A 19 1.98 10.45 9.57
CA PHE A 19 1.98 10.49 8.11
C PHE A 19 1.71 11.92 7.64
N ASP A 20 2.37 12.33 6.57
CA ASP A 20 2.17 13.60 5.92
C ASP A 20 1.41 13.39 4.59
N PRO A 21 0.53 14.32 4.19
CA PRO A 21 -0.17 14.23 2.90
C PRO A 21 0.81 14.07 1.74
N TYR A 22 0.47 13.19 0.81
CA TYR A 22 1.24 12.92 -0.40
C TYR A 22 0.42 13.29 -1.63
N PRO A 23 0.98 14.04 -2.59
CA PRO A 23 0.26 14.43 -3.80
C PRO A 23 -0.16 13.20 -4.63
N LEU A 24 -1.32 13.27 -5.30
CA LEU A 24 -1.84 12.14 -6.07
C LEU A 24 -1.08 11.87 -7.37
N ALA A 25 -0.60 12.92 -8.05
CA ALA A 25 0.14 12.80 -9.31
C ALA A 25 1.35 11.85 -9.21
N PRO A 26 2.26 11.97 -8.21
CA PRO A 26 3.40 11.08 -8.08
C PRO A 26 3.11 9.74 -7.38
N VAL A 27 1.84 9.33 -7.16
CA VAL A 27 1.52 8.03 -6.52
C VAL A 27 2.11 6.84 -7.30
N TYR A 28 2.32 6.98 -8.62
CA TYR A 28 3.02 5.97 -9.40
C TYR A 28 4.39 5.61 -8.84
N ARG A 29 5.11 6.57 -8.23
CA ARG A 29 6.44 6.35 -7.62
C ARG A 29 6.39 5.35 -6.45
N LEU A 30 5.23 5.19 -5.81
CA LEU A 30 5.04 4.24 -4.71
C LEU A 30 4.68 2.83 -5.17
N ILE A 31 4.06 2.69 -6.34
CA ILE A 31 3.44 1.43 -6.81
C ILE A 31 4.19 0.81 -7.98
N GLN A 32 4.73 1.61 -8.89
CA GLN A 32 5.39 1.16 -10.12
C GLN A 32 6.57 0.19 -9.89
N PRO A 33 7.38 0.28 -8.82
CA PRO A 33 8.41 -0.72 -8.51
C PRO A 33 7.86 -2.12 -8.21
N GLY A 34 6.55 -2.26 -8.01
CA GLY A 34 5.90 -3.53 -7.69
C GLY A 34 6.12 -4.01 -6.25
N PRO A 35 5.98 -3.18 -5.21
CA PRO A 35 6.07 -3.64 -3.83
C PRO A 35 4.90 -4.56 -3.47
N VAL A 36 5.07 -5.43 -2.49
CA VAL A 36 3.96 -6.11 -1.84
C VAL A 36 3.14 -5.09 -1.06
N LEU A 37 1.82 -5.09 -1.28
CA LEU A 37 0.90 -4.18 -0.62
C LEU A 37 0.12 -4.89 0.49
N LEU A 38 -0.28 -4.12 1.50
CA LEU A 38 -1.37 -4.50 2.40
C LEU A 38 -2.62 -3.76 1.95
N MET A 39 -3.67 -4.51 1.64
CA MET A 39 -4.98 -3.98 1.32
C MET A 39 -5.89 -4.12 2.54
N THR A 40 -6.41 -2.99 2.98
CA THR A 40 -7.43 -2.92 4.02
C THR A 40 -8.80 -2.79 3.37
N THR A 41 -9.76 -3.59 3.82
CA THR A 41 -11.17 -3.45 3.50
C THR A 41 -11.97 -3.52 4.80
N GLY A 42 -13.24 -3.09 4.81
CA GLY A 42 -14.03 -3.18 6.03
C GLY A 42 -15.23 -2.26 6.06
N SER A 43 -16.35 -2.67 6.66
CA SER A 43 -17.57 -1.89 6.75
C SER A 43 -17.62 -1.10 8.06
N LEU A 44 -17.74 0.23 7.96
CA LEU A 44 -18.02 1.08 9.13
C LEU A 44 -19.40 0.77 9.72
N ARG A 45 -20.39 0.44 8.88
CA ARG A 45 -21.75 0.09 9.29
C ARG A 45 -21.76 -1.18 10.16
N ASP A 46 -20.93 -2.15 9.79
CA ASP A 46 -20.91 -3.47 10.43
C ASP A 46 -19.69 -3.66 11.35
N ALA A 47 -18.91 -2.59 11.57
CA ALA A 47 -17.66 -2.56 12.34
C ALA A 47 -16.66 -3.68 11.96
N THR A 48 -16.62 -4.05 10.68
CA THR A 48 -15.74 -5.10 10.16
C THR A 48 -14.48 -4.49 9.56
N HIS A 49 -13.36 -5.18 9.74
CA HIS A 49 -12.09 -4.81 9.13
C HIS A 49 -11.38 -6.08 8.67
N ASN A 50 -10.75 -6.02 7.50
CA ASN A 50 -9.94 -7.07 6.94
C ASN A 50 -8.65 -6.48 6.41
N VAL A 51 -7.57 -7.24 6.52
CA VAL A 51 -6.27 -6.90 5.95
C VAL A 51 -5.79 -8.10 5.17
N MET A 52 -5.39 -7.88 3.92
CA MET A 52 -4.84 -8.92 3.06
C MET A 52 -3.60 -8.42 2.34
N THR A 53 -2.79 -9.36 1.86
CA THR A 53 -1.59 -9.05 1.09
C THR A 53 -1.89 -9.11 -0.40
N ILE A 54 -1.51 -8.07 -1.15
CA ILE A 54 -1.65 -8.03 -2.61
C ILE A 54 -0.27 -8.02 -3.25
N GLY A 55 0.03 -9.05 -4.03
CA GLY A 55 1.22 -9.13 -4.88
C GLY A 55 0.95 -8.88 -6.36
N PHE A 56 -0.31 -9.01 -6.80
CA PHE A 56 -0.71 -8.83 -8.20
C PHE A 56 -1.40 -7.48 -8.36
N HIS A 57 -0.61 -6.46 -8.70
CA HIS A 57 -1.07 -5.11 -8.99
C HIS A 57 -0.15 -4.42 -10.00
N MET A 58 -0.59 -3.27 -10.51
CA MET A 58 0.19 -2.42 -11.40
C MET A 58 -0.34 -0.98 -11.41
N MET A 59 0.53 -0.03 -11.75
CA MET A 59 0.07 1.27 -12.25
C MET A 59 -0.52 1.09 -13.66
N MET A 60 -1.72 1.63 -13.88
CA MET A 60 -2.40 1.64 -15.17
C MET A 60 -2.34 3.01 -15.85
N GLN A 61 -2.33 4.09 -15.08
CA GLN A 61 -2.31 5.47 -15.59
C GLN A 61 -1.61 6.40 -14.59
N HIS A 62 -0.75 7.31 -15.06
CA HIS A 62 0.02 8.23 -14.21
C HIS A 62 -0.85 9.40 -13.71
N GLU A 63 -1.61 10.04 -14.61
CA GLU A 63 -2.38 11.25 -14.30
C GLU A 63 -3.71 11.30 -15.05
N SER A 64 -4.64 12.13 -14.55
CA SER A 64 -5.98 12.42 -15.13
C SER A 64 -6.96 11.25 -15.32
N PRO A 65 -7.31 10.47 -14.28
CA PRO A 65 -6.71 10.37 -12.95
C PRO A 65 -5.63 9.27 -12.88
N PRO A 66 -4.81 9.20 -11.82
CA PRO A 66 -4.00 8.01 -11.57
C PRO A 66 -4.91 6.79 -11.42
N LEU A 67 -4.51 5.65 -11.98
CA LEU A 67 -5.24 4.39 -11.89
C LEU A 67 -4.31 3.25 -11.48
N ILE A 68 -4.79 2.41 -10.57
CA ILE A 68 -4.11 1.20 -10.09
C ILE A 68 -4.98 0.00 -10.44
N GLY A 69 -4.39 -0.99 -11.12
CA GLY A 69 -5.02 -2.28 -11.34
C GLY A 69 -4.63 -3.24 -10.23
N ILE A 70 -5.59 -3.94 -9.63
CA ILE A 70 -5.31 -5.05 -8.71
C ILE A 70 -6.07 -6.31 -9.13
N THR A 71 -5.49 -7.48 -8.85
CA THR A 71 -6.22 -8.75 -8.98
C THR A 71 -6.72 -9.21 -7.60
N LEU A 72 -8.03 -9.20 -7.43
CA LEU A 72 -8.73 -9.62 -6.21
C LEU A 72 -9.92 -10.51 -6.58
N GLY A 73 -9.75 -11.82 -6.41
CA GLY A 73 -10.78 -12.81 -6.74
C GLY A 73 -11.73 -13.14 -5.59
N PRO A 74 -12.81 -13.89 -5.88
CA PRO A 74 -13.83 -14.30 -4.90
C PRO A 74 -13.32 -15.26 -3.82
N TRP A 75 -12.11 -15.80 -3.97
CA TRP A 75 -11.43 -16.62 -2.95
C TRP A 75 -10.83 -15.81 -1.79
N ASN A 76 -10.84 -14.47 -1.89
CA ASN A 76 -10.49 -13.59 -0.78
C ASN A 76 -11.75 -13.33 0.08
N HIS A 77 -11.59 -13.26 1.41
CA HIS A 77 -12.73 -13.10 2.32
C HIS A 77 -13.59 -11.86 1.99
N ALA A 78 -14.90 -12.13 1.86
CA ALA A 78 -16.11 -11.28 1.74
C ALA A 78 -16.03 -9.96 0.92
N PRO A 79 -16.89 -9.78 -0.09
CA PRO A 79 -17.07 -8.47 -0.73
C PRO A 79 -17.59 -7.45 0.29
N ALA A 80 -17.09 -6.21 0.22
CA ALA A 80 -17.57 -5.12 1.04
C ALA A 80 -18.40 -4.16 0.17
N ASP A 81 -19.65 -3.91 0.56
CA ASP A 81 -20.63 -3.22 -0.30
C ASP A 81 -20.56 -1.68 -0.23
N GLN A 82 -20.01 -1.08 0.84
CA GLN A 82 -19.81 0.38 1.01
C GLN A 82 -18.77 0.62 2.13
N VAL A 83 -17.61 1.25 1.86
CA VAL A 83 -16.54 1.36 2.87
C VAL A 83 -15.66 2.61 2.79
N GLU A 84 -15.23 3.11 3.96
CA GLU A 84 -13.96 3.84 4.15
C GLU A 84 -12.99 2.88 4.88
N PRO A 85 -12.00 2.28 4.20
CA PRO A 85 -11.08 1.34 4.83
C PRO A 85 -10.10 2.06 5.77
N PRO A 86 -9.72 1.47 6.91
CA PRO A 86 -8.83 2.10 7.88
C PRO A 86 -7.40 2.19 7.36
N LEU A 87 -6.70 3.29 7.64
CA LEU A 87 -5.25 3.39 7.42
C LEU A 87 -4.50 2.48 8.41
N ILE A 88 -3.40 1.86 7.97
CA ILE A 88 -2.55 1.05 8.86
C ILE A 88 -1.48 1.96 9.49
N ALA A 89 -1.67 2.30 10.76
CA ALA A 89 -0.71 3.10 11.54
C ALA A 89 0.35 2.21 12.24
N ALA A 90 1.11 1.42 11.46
CA ALA A 90 2.18 0.58 11.98
C ALA A 90 3.58 1.12 11.60
N PRO A 91 4.63 0.93 12.43
CA PRO A 91 5.95 1.52 12.22
C PRO A 91 6.63 1.18 10.88
N HIS A 92 6.22 0.08 10.27
CA HIS A 92 6.79 -0.46 9.03
C HIS A 92 6.00 -0.06 7.77
N ILE A 93 4.88 0.66 7.93
CA ILE A 93 4.12 1.19 6.80
C ILE A 93 4.78 2.47 6.30
N LEU A 94 5.12 2.49 5.01
CA LEU A 94 5.80 3.60 4.36
C LEU A 94 4.83 4.61 3.78
N ALA A 95 3.69 4.15 3.29
CA ALA A 95 2.65 4.96 2.70
C ALA A 95 1.27 4.31 2.86
N ASN A 96 0.23 5.12 2.84
CA ASN A 96 -1.15 4.68 2.66
C ASN A 96 -1.73 5.40 1.43
N ILE A 97 -2.55 4.68 0.66
CA ILE A 97 -3.27 5.22 -0.50
C ILE A 97 -4.74 4.83 -0.33
N GLU A 98 -5.59 5.83 -0.14
CA GLU A 98 -7.04 5.66 -0.14
C GLU A 98 -7.52 5.63 -1.59
N CYS A 99 -8.32 4.63 -1.95
CA CYS A 99 -8.79 4.42 -3.31
C CYS A 99 -10.31 4.24 -3.35
N GLY A 100 -10.93 4.79 -4.40
CA GLY A 100 -12.27 4.40 -4.84
C GLY A 100 -12.20 3.32 -5.92
N VAL A 101 -13.24 2.51 -6.04
CA VAL A 101 -13.42 1.59 -7.19
C VAL A 101 -13.82 2.43 -8.40
N GLU A 102 -13.03 2.35 -9.47
CA GLU A 102 -13.24 3.12 -10.70
C GLU A 102 -13.96 2.29 -11.78
N ASP A 103 -13.53 1.03 -11.99
CA ASP A 103 -14.11 0.15 -13.00
C ASP A 103 -14.07 -1.32 -12.53
N THR A 104 -15.20 -2.00 -12.71
CA THR A 104 -15.40 -3.41 -12.36
C THR A 104 -15.67 -4.31 -13.57
N THR A 105 -15.60 -3.79 -14.79
CA THR A 105 -15.95 -4.49 -16.03
C THR A 105 -15.14 -5.78 -16.22
N LEU A 106 -13.89 -5.80 -15.72
CA LEU A 106 -12.99 -6.96 -15.81
C LEU A 106 -13.01 -7.87 -14.58
N VAL A 107 -13.78 -7.55 -13.53
CA VAL A 107 -13.80 -8.32 -12.28
C VAL A 107 -14.30 -9.72 -12.52
N PHE A 108 -15.42 -9.89 -13.22
CA PHE A 108 -15.99 -11.22 -13.44
C PHE A 108 -15.07 -12.12 -14.29
N LYS A 109 -14.37 -11.53 -15.26
CA LYS A 109 -13.55 -12.28 -16.22
C LYS A 109 -12.15 -12.60 -15.68
N TYR A 110 -11.54 -11.64 -14.98
CA TYR A 110 -10.12 -11.69 -14.61
C TYR A 110 -9.85 -11.40 -13.14
N ALA A 111 -10.89 -11.20 -12.33
CA ALA A 111 -10.76 -10.68 -10.97
C ALA A 111 -10.00 -9.35 -10.92
N MET A 112 -10.02 -8.58 -12.01
CA MET A 112 -9.27 -7.33 -12.13
C MET A 112 -10.15 -6.14 -11.77
N TRP A 113 -9.71 -5.40 -10.76
CA TRP A 113 -10.35 -4.17 -10.30
C TRP A 113 -9.49 -2.99 -10.71
N VAL A 114 -10.14 -1.93 -11.21
CA VAL A 114 -9.47 -0.65 -11.44
C VAL A 114 -9.81 0.27 -10.28
N LEU A 115 -8.79 0.79 -9.63
CA LEU A 115 -8.88 1.65 -8.47
C LEU A 115 -8.35 3.05 -8.79
N ARG A 116 -9.05 4.08 -8.33
CA ARG A 116 -8.62 5.48 -8.42
C ARG A 116 -8.17 5.96 -7.04
N PRO A 117 -6.89 6.32 -6.85
CA PRO A 117 -6.43 7.03 -5.66
C PRO A 117 -7.20 8.33 -5.46
N VAL A 118 -7.69 8.54 -4.23
CA VAL A 118 -8.43 9.76 -3.82
C VAL A 118 -7.69 10.54 -2.75
N LYS A 119 -6.87 9.88 -1.91
CA LYS A 119 -5.93 10.50 -0.97
C LYS A 119 -4.70 9.61 -0.82
N ALA A 120 -3.56 10.21 -0.49
CA ALA A 120 -2.35 9.48 -0.19
C ALA A 120 -1.58 10.15 0.94
N TRP A 121 -0.80 9.35 1.68
CA TRP A 121 0.09 9.83 2.72
C TRP A 121 1.36 9.00 2.75
N THR A 122 2.48 9.63 3.09
CA THR A 122 3.76 8.96 3.35
C THR A 122 4.19 9.15 4.79
N LYS A 123 4.96 8.20 5.31
CA LYS A 123 5.48 8.26 6.67
C LYS A 123 6.30 9.54 6.85
N ARG A 124 6.02 10.29 7.92
CA ARG A 124 6.73 11.53 8.24
C ARG A 124 8.23 11.27 8.40
N GLY A 125 9.05 12.11 7.78
CA GLY A 125 10.52 12.00 7.81
C GLY A 125 11.10 10.93 6.89
N LEU A 126 10.31 10.41 5.94
CA LEU A 126 10.81 9.52 4.90
C LEU A 126 11.58 10.32 3.84
N HIS A 127 12.92 10.34 3.94
CA HIS A 127 13.81 11.14 3.07
C HIS A 127 14.21 10.46 1.75
N GLN A 128 13.96 9.15 1.63
CA GLN A 128 14.12 8.34 0.42
C GLN A 128 13.02 7.26 0.44
N PRO A 129 12.63 6.63 -0.69
CA PRO A 129 11.73 5.49 -0.64
C PRO A 129 12.28 4.49 0.38
N GLY A 130 11.51 4.23 1.45
CA GLY A 130 11.91 3.23 2.42
C GLY A 130 11.99 1.86 1.73
N THR A 131 12.79 0.95 2.27
CA THR A 131 12.89 -0.41 1.73
C THR A 131 11.52 -1.09 1.68
N VAL A 132 11.06 -1.43 0.48
CA VAL A 132 9.88 -2.27 0.25
C VAL A 132 10.29 -3.72 0.02
N PHE A 133 9.30 -4.61 0.07
CA PHE A 133 9.46 -6.02 -0.26
C PHE A 133 8.76 -6.33 -1.59
N HIS A 134 9.34 -7.23 -2.38
CA HIS A 134 8.79 -7.74 -3.63
C HIS A 134 8.60 -9.26 -3.50
N HIS A 135 7.43 -9.76 -3.90
CA HIS A 135 7.14 -11.19 -3.84
C HIS A 135 7.74 -11.92 -5.04
N ARG A 136 8.37 -13.07 -4.80
CA ARG A 136 8.94 -13.96 -5.83
C ARG A 136 8.20 -15.29 -5.99
N GLY A 137 7.06 -15.45 -5.31
CA GLY A 137 6.35 -16.72 -5.23
C GLY A 137 6.72 -17.55 -4.01
N GLN A 138 5.83 -18.48 -3.63
CA GLN A 138 6.04 -19.45 -2.54
C GLN A 138 6.43 -18.85 -1.18
N GLY A 139 6.03 -17.59 -0.93
CA GLY A 139 6.34 -16.86 0.30
C GLY A 139 7.75 -16.28 0.34
N VAL A 140 8.53 -16.39 -0.74
CA VAL A 140 9.86 -15.77 -0.85
C VAL A 140 9.70 -14.30 -1.19
N MET A 141 10.39 -13.46 -0.41
CA MET A 141 10.42 -12.00 -0.58
C MET A 141 11.85 -11.55 -0.90
N VAL A 142 11.96 -10.48 -1.68
CA VAL A 142 13.20 -9.73 -1.90
C VAL A 142 12.98 -8.31 -1.41
N ALA A 143 13.87 -7.82 -0.56
CA ALA A 143 13.88 -6.40 -0.19
C ALA A 143 14.56 -5.59 -1.31
N ASP A 144 14.24 -4.28 -1.40
CA ASP A 144 14.94 -3.39 -2.33
C ASP A 144 16.46 -3.58 -2.30
N GLY A 145 17.05 -3.54 -3.49
CA GLY A 145 18.49 -3.55 -3.68
C GLY A 145 19.07 -2.14 -3.82
N GLU A 146 20.13 -2.03 -4.61
CA GLU A 146 20.74 -0.75 -4.96
C GLU A 146 19.80 0.11 -5.82
N VAL A 147 19.70 1.39 -5.48
CA VAL A 147 18.97 2.38 -6.28
C VAL A 147 19.90 2.95 -7.34
N ILE A 148 19.48 2.89 -8.60
CA ILE A 148 20.19 3.45 -9.74
C ILE A 148 19.41 4.66 -10.26
N ASP A 149 19.97 5.86 -10.14
CA ASP A 149 19.38 7.08 -10.66
C ASP A 149 19.82 7.33 -12.12
N LEU A 150 18.86 7.21 -13.04
CA LEU A 150 19.04 7.50 -14.47
C LEU A 150 18.18 8.69 -14.92
N SER A 151 17.78 9.58 -14.01
CA SER A 151 16.96 10.78 -14.30
C SER A 151 17.54 11.61 -15.45
N GLN A 152 18.86 11.76 -15.53
CA GLN A 152 19.55 12.47 -16.61
C GLN A 152 19.34 11.86 -18.01
N ARG A 153 18.85 10.61 -18.10
CA ARG A 153 18.56 9.92 -19.37
C ARG A 153 17.08 9.97 -19.75
N MET A 154 16.21 10.53 -18.91
CA MET A 154 14.75 10.64 -19.15
C MET A 154 14.41 11.77 -20.13
N ILE A 155 15.07 11.84 -21.29
CA ILE A 155 14.96 12.94 -22.26
C ILE A 155 13.56 13.12 -22.86
N LYS A 156 12.74 12.06 -22.89
CA LYS A 156 11.39 12.07 -23.47
C LYS A 156 10.29 12.38 -22.45
N TRP A 157 10.57 12.09 -21.18
CA TRP A 157 9.57 11.97 -20.10
C TRP A 157 9.88 13.00 -19.00
N GLN A 158 10.31 14.18 -19.42
CA GLN A 158 10.80 15.25 -18.54
C GLN A 158 9.69 15.75 -17.61
N GLU A 159 8.43 15.65 -18.04
CA GLU A 159 7.25 15.98 -17.26
C GLU A 159 7.05 15.12 -16.01
N PHE A 160 7.75 13.98 -15.89
CA PHE A 160 7.72 13.12 -14.71
C PHE A 160 8.96 13.29 -13.80
N LEU A 161 9.87 14.19 -14.18
CA LEU A 161 11.04 14.57 -13.38
C LEU A 161 10.67 15.76 -12.49
N ASP A 162 9.98 15.47 -11.39
CA ASP A 162 9.77 16.40 -10.26
C ASP A 162 10.95 16.38 -9.28
#